data_AF-A0A929XSM0-F1
#
_entry.id   AF-A0A929XSM0-F1
#
_cell.length_a   1.000
_cell.length_b   1.000
_cell.length_c   1.000
_cell.angle_alpha   90.00
_cell.angle_beta   90.00
_cell.angle_gamma   90.00
#
_symmetry.space_group_name_H-M   'P 1'
#
loop_
_entity.id
_entity.type
_entity.pdbx_description
1 polymer ?
#
loop_
_entity_poly.entity_id
_entity_poly.type
_entity_poly.pdbx_seq_one_letter_code
_entity_poly.pdbx_strand_id
1 'polypeptide(L)'
;GIGEAVVSFIGDDGAPAMVRKAKVLPPQSYLGAIDDMLRATVISMSDLASKYRDMVDRDSAYEFLQRLQVENSKKQEEEKQAEIDRKEAEKQAKLAQKEAEKQEKEAQKEAQKKKDAIKKGVASVAGTAAGTIGRQLGKTLGKSGGKFGSSLGGNLGASLGRGILSTLFKL
;
A
#
# COMPACT_ATOMS: atom_id res chain seq x y z
N GLY A 1 -3.43 55.20 53.17
CA GLY A 1 -3.35 56.11 54.33
C GLY A 1 -2.34 57.22 54.06
N ILE A 2 -2.40 58.33 54.77
CA ILE A 2 -1.53 59.52 54.57
C ILE A 2 -0.11 59.37 55.15
N GLY A 3 0.25 58.19 55.68
CA GLY A 3 1.57 57.95 56.26
C GLY A 3 1.79 58.67 57.61
N GLU A 4 0.72 59.01 58.33
CA GLU A 4 0.80 59.62 59.66
C GLU A 4 0.11 58.73 60.70
N ALA A 5 0.71 58.62 61.88
CA ALA A 5 0.18 57.85 63.01
C ALA A 5 0.37 58.62 64.32
N VAL A 6 -0.53 58.37 65.27
CA VAL A 6 -0.38 58.83 66.66
C VAL A 6 0.31 57.70 67.43
N VAL A 7 1.48 57.97 67.98
CA VAL A 7 2.33 56.98 68.65
C VAL A 7 2.62 57.46 70.07
N SER A 8 2.57 56.54 71.04
CA SER A 8 3.08 56.72 72.40
C SER A 8 4.10 55.63 72.71
N PHE A 9 5.00 55.93 73.63
CA PHE A 9 6.01 55.01 74.13
C PHE A 9 5.85 54.87 75.64
N ILE A 10 6.39 53.78 76.20
CA ILE A 10 6.46 53.59 77.65
C ILE A 10 7.60 54.48 78.19
N GLY A 11 7.32 55.21 79.26
CA GLY A 11 8.29 56.00 80.02
C GLY A 11 9.09 55.15 81.01
N ASP A 12 10.10 55.75 81.64
CA ASP A 12 11.04 55.05 82.52
C ASP A 12 10.39 54.47 83.79
N ASP A 13 9.25 55.04 84.19
CA ASP A 13 8.40 54.58 85.30
C ASP A 13 7.37 53.52 84.89
N GLY A 14 7.38 53.10 83.62
CA GLY A 14 6.43 52.15 83.04
C GLY A 14 5.08 52.76 82.63
N ALA A 15 4.85 54.06 82.88
CA ALA A 15 3.63 54.73 82.48
C ALA A 15 3.67 55.12 80.98
N PRO A 16 2.53 55.16 80.28
CA PRO A 16 2.50 55.61 78.89
C PRO A 16 2.80 57.11 78.80
N ALA A 17 3.78 57.47 77.97
CA ALA A 17 4.11 58.86 77.70
C ALA A 17 3.03 59.54 76.81
N MET A 18 3.01 60.87 76.85
CA MET A 18 2.10 61.70 76.04
C MET A 18 2.22 61.38 74.54
N VAL A 19 1.07 61.19 73.90
CA VAL A 19 0.97 60.85 72.48
C VAL A 19 1.58 61.94 71.58
N ARG A 20 2.26 61.53 70.51
CA ARG A 20 2.82 62.44 69.50
C ARG A 20 2.39 62.01 68.10
N LYS A 21 2.28 62.99 67.20
CA LYS A 21 2.11 62.73 65.77
C LYS A 21 3.46 62.36 65.16
N ALA A 22 3.52 61.22 64.49
CA ALA A 22 4.70 60.74 63.80
C ALA A 22 4.37 60.42 62.33
N LYS A 23 5.35 60.62 61.45
CA LYS A 23 5.28 60.13 60.07
C LYS A 23 5.77 58.69 60.03
N VAL A 24 4.99 57.81 59.39
CA VAL A 24 5.30 56.39 59.19
C VAL A 24 5.89 56.24 57.81
N LEU A 25 7.16 55.83 57.74
CA LEU A 25 7.77 55.40 56.49
C LEU A 25 7.36 53.94 56.24
N PRO A 26 6.52 53.65 55.23
CA PRO A 26 6.20 52.27 54.91
C PRO A 26 7.46 51.54 54.43
N PRO A 27 7.53 50.20 54.59
CA PRO A 27 8.62 49.43 54.00
C PRO A 27 8.65 49.68 52.49
N GLN A 28 9.84 49.94 51.96
CA GLN A 28 10.03 50.07 50.52
C GLN A 28 9.91 48.67 49.90
N SER A 29 8.69 48.29 49.51
CA SER A 29 8.49 47.12 48.68
C SER A 29 8.72 47.49 47.22
N TYR A 30 9.48 46.67 46.50
CA TYR A 30 9.54 46.75 45.05
C TYR A 30 8.36 45.94 44.49
N LEU A 31 7.35 46.65 43.99
CA LEU A 31 6.20 46.05 43.29
C LEU A 31 6.44 46.14 41.79
N GLY A 32 7.18 45.19 41.26
CA GLY A 32 7.53 45.11 39.84
C GLY A 32 8.16 43.77 39.49
N ALA A 33 8.29 43.51 38.19
CA ALA A 33 9.06 42.36 37.74
C ALA A 33 10.54 42.55 38.08
N ILE A 34 11.19 41.49 38.55
CA ILE A 34 12.64 41.50 38.74
C ILE A 34 13.36 41.59 37.39
N ASP A 35 14.53 42.20 37.39
CA ASP A 35 15.40 42.25 36.22
C ASP A 35 15.81 40.84 35.75
N ASP A 36 15.99 40.67 34.43
CA ASP A 36 16.33 39.39 33.82
C ASP A 36 17.68 38.84 34.36
N MET A 37 18.67 39.70 34.58
CA MET A 37 19.97 39.30 35.11
C MET A 37 19.86 38.85 36.56
N LEU A 38 19.07 39.58 37.36
CA LEU A 38 18.80 39.20 38.75
C LEU A 38 18.08 37.86 38.81
N ARG A 39 17.07 37.63 37.95
CA ARG A 39 16.37 36.35 37.84
C ARG A 39 17.34 35.22 37.51
N ALA A 40 18.20 35.39 36.51
CA ALA A 40 19.17 34.37 36.11
C ALA A 40 20.13 34.03 37.25
N THR A 41 20.58 35.03 38.00
CA THR A 41 21.45 34.86 39.16
C THR A 41 20.77 34.03 40.25
N VAL A 42 19.54 34.40 40.63
CA VAL A 42 18.74 33.67 41.64
C VAL A 42 18.48 32.23 41.21
N ILE A 43 18.11 32.00 39.94
CA ILE A 43 17.92 30.64 39.40
C ILE A 43 19.23 29.85 39.49
N SER A 44 20.37 30.45 39.13
CA SER A 44 21.67 29.76 39.15
C SER A 44 22.14 29.36 40.56
N MET A 45 21.78 30.13 41.58
CA MET A 45 22.13 29.88 42.98
C MET A 45 21.19 28.88 43.66
N SER A 46 20.10 28.49 43.02
CA SER A 46 19.15 27.54 43.59
C SER A 46 19.69 26.11 43.53
N ASP A 47 19.61 25.37 44.64
CA ASP A 47 19.95 23.93 44.68
C ASP A 47 19.09 23.11 43.69
N LEU A 48 17.89 23.59 43.40
CA LEU A 48 16.93 22.98 42.50
C LEU A 48 17.20 23.29 41.03
N ALA A 49 18.15 24.17 40.72
CA ALA A 49 18.51 24.55 39.35
C ALA A 49 18.90 23.34 38.51
N SER A 50 19.62 22.38 39.11
CA SER A 50 20.03 21.15 38.43
C SER A 50 18.86 20.34 37.87
N LYS A 51 17.68 20.41 38.51
CA LYS A 51 16.49 19.64 38.15
C LYS A 51 15.49 20.44 37.32
N TYR A 52 15.37 21.74 37.57
CA TYR A 52 14.28 22.57 37.04
C TYR A 52 14.75 23.76 36.20
N ARG A 53 16.05 23.91 35.93
CA ARG A 53 16.55 24.98 35.04
C ARG A 53 15.97 24.86 33.63
N ASP A 54 15.93 23.63 33.11
CA ASP A 54 15.54 23.38 31.72
C ASP A 54 14.06 23.08 31.63
N MET A 55 13.38 23.75 30.68
CA MET A 55 11.99 23.49 30.37
C MET A 55 11.90 22.20 29.56
N VAL A 56 11.15 21.22 30.08
CA VAL A 56 10.86 19.97 29.37
C VAL A 56 9.44 20.05 28.84
N ASP A 57 9.32 20.19 27.53
CA ASP A 57 8.03 20.01 26.85
C ASP A 57 7.78 18.51 26.63
N ARG A 58 6.67 18.00 27.17
CA ARG A 58 6.37 16.57 27.15
C ARG A 58 5.35 16.31 26.06
N ASP A 59 5.68 15.37 25.19
CA ASP A 59 4.76 14.85 24.19
C ASP A 59 3.48 14.33 24.87
N SER A 60 2.36 14.98 24.56
CA SER A 60 1.08 14.63 25.17
C SER A 60 0.56 13.32 24.56
N ALA A 61 -0.19 12.53 25.33
CA ALA A 61 -0.77 11.29 24.84
C ALA A 61 -1.65 11.51 23.59
N TYR A 62 -2.30 12.67 23.51
CA TYR A 62 -3.10 13.08 22.36
C TYR A 62 -2.24 13.28 21.11
N GLU A 63 -1.15 14.06 21.21
CA GLU A 63 -0.23 14.29 20.09
C GLU A 63 0.42 13.00 19.59
N PHE A 64 0.83 12.14 20.52
CA PHE A 64 1.35 10.81 20.19
C PHE A 64 0.34 9.96 19.41
N LEU A 65 -0.91 9.88 19.91
CA LEU A 65 -1.98 9.12 19.24
C LEU A 65 -2.36 9.72 17.89
N GLN A 66 -2.35 11.04 17.76
CA GLN A 66 -2.64 11.72 16.51
C GLN A 66 -1.58 11.40 15.45
N ARG A 67 -0.28 11.42 15.82
CA ARG A 67 0.80 11.03 14.92
C ARG A 67 0.68 9.56 14.50
N LEU A 68 0.39 8.67 15.44
CA LEU A 68 0.13 7.25 15.14
C LEU A 68 -1.05 7.06 14.18
N GLN A 69 -2.14 7.80 14.36
CA GLN A 69 -3.29 7.73 13.46
C GLN A 69 -2.93 8.18 12.04
N VAL A 70 -2.21 9.30 11.91
CA VAL A 70 -1.75 9.82 10.61
C VAL A 70 -0.76 8.87 9.94
N GLU A 71 0.15 8.27 10.70
CA GLU A 71 1.08 7.27 10.16
C GLU A 71 0.36 6.01 9.69
N ASN A 72 -0.62 5.54 10.47
CA ASN A 72 -1.41 4.36 10.10
C ASN A 72 -2.31 4.64 8.90
N SER A 73 -2.91 5.83 8.79
CA SER A 73 -3.72 6.18 7.63
C SER A 73 -2.87 6.27 6.36
N LYS A 74 -1.67 6.88 6.44
CA LYS A 74 -0.73 6.93 5.32
C LYS A 74 -0.28 5.55 4.89
N LYS A 75 0.10 4.67 5.82
CA LYS A 75 0.47 3.27 5.50
C LYS A 75 -0.68 2.53 4.83
N GLN A 76 -1.91 2.68 5.33
CA GLN A 76 -3.08 2.05 4.71
C GLN A 76 -3.37 2.60 3.30
N GLU A 77 -3.16 3.90 3.07
CA GLU A 77 -3.31 4.51 1.74
C GLU A 77 -2.23 4.01 0.78
N GLU A 78 -0.97 3.95 1.23
CA GLU A 78 0.15 3.42 0.45
C GLU A 78 -0.06 1.93 0.10
N GLU A 79 -0.52 1.11 1.05
CA GLU A 79 -0.84 -0.30 0.81
C GLU A 79 -1.99 -0.46 -0.18
N LYS A 80 -3.05 0.33 -0.06
CA LYS A 80 -4.17 0.32 -1.02
C LYS A 80 -3.73 0.76 -2.41
N GLN A 81 -2.90 1.80 -2.51
CA GLN A 81 -2.40 2.28 -3.79
C GLN A 81 -1.49 1.22 -4.43
N ALA A 82 -0.59 0.60 -3.67
CA ALA A 82 0.25 -0.49 -4.15
C ALA A 82 -0.58 -1.70 -4.60
N GLU A 83 -1.70 -2.01 -3.93
CA GLU A 83 -2.62 -3.07 -4.34
C GLU A 83 -3.37 -2.72 -5.63
N ILE A 84 -3.80 -1.47 -5.81
CA ILE A 84 -4.44 -0.97 -7.03
C ILE A 84 -3.44 -1.07 -8.19
N ASP A 85 -2.23 -0.52 -8.02
CA ASP A 85 -1.19 -0.52 -9.04
C ASP A 85 -0.80 -1.95 -9.45
N ARG A 86 -0.71 -2.86 -8.47
CA ARG A 86 -0.46 -4.29 -8.74
C ARG A 86 -1.61 -4.94 -9.53
N LYS A 87 -2.86 -4.66 -9.18
CA LYS A 87 -4.03 -5.17 -9.91
C LYS A 87 -4.11 -4.60 -11.33
N GLU A 88 -3.72 -3.36 -11.53
CA GLU A 88 -3.66 -2.73 -12.86
C GLU A 88 -2.55 -3.33 -13.71
N ALA A 89 -1.34 -3.50 -13.15
CA ALA A 89 -0.24 -4.16 -13.83
C ALA A 89 -0.58 -5.61 -14.23
N GLU A 90 -1.24 -6.36 -13.35
CA GLU A 90 -1.68 -7.73 -13.65
C GLU A 90 -2.73 -7.76 -14.78
N LYS A 91 -3.70 -6.84 -14.75
CA LYS A 91 -4.71 -6.72 -15.82
C LYS A 91 -4.06 -6.36 -17.16
N GLN A 92 -3.12 -5.42 -17.18
CA GLN A 92 -2.40 -5.02 -18.39
C GLN A 92 -1.55 -6.17 -18.93
N ALA A 93 -0.82 -6.88 -18.07
CA ALA A 93 -0.04 -8.06 -18.47
C ALA A 93 -0.93 -9.16 -19.06
N LYS A 94 -2.10 -9.40 -18.46
CA LYS A 94 -3.07 -10.40 -18.96
C LYS A 94 -3.70 -10.00 -20.29
N LEU A 95 -3.92 -8.70 -20.53
CA LEU A 95 -4.39 -8.19 -21.82
C LEU A 95 -3.31 -8.33 -22.89
N ALA A 96 -2.07 -7.95 -22.59
CA ALA A 96 -0.93 -8.09 -23.50
C ALA A 96 -0.66 -9.56 -23.86
N GLN A 97 -0.73 -10.48 -22.89
CA GLN A 97 -0.62 -11.92 -23.15
C GLN A 97 -1.72 -12.44 -24.08
N LYS A 98 -2.98 -12.00 -23.88
CA LYS A 98 -4.10 -12.38 -24.75
C LYS A 98 -3.95 -11.82 -26.16
N GLU A 99 -3.42 -10.62 -26.33
CA GLU A 99 -3.15 -10.03 -27.64
C GLU A 99 -2.00 -10.75 -28.36
N ALA A 100 -0.90 -11.04 -27.66
CA ALA A 100 0.20 -11.82 -28.19
C ALA A 100 -0.25 -13.23 -28.63
N GLU A 101 -1.04 -13.93 -27.80
CA GLU A 101 -1.55 -15.27 -28.14
C GLU A 101 -2.50 -15.24 -29.35
N LYS A 102 -3.31 -14.18 -29.51
CA LYS A 102 -4.14 -13.99 -30.70
C LYS A 102 -3.29 -13.76 -31.96
N GLN A 103 -2.28 -12.90 -31.87
CA GLN A 103 -1.37 -12.62 -32.98
C GLN A 103 -0.57 -13.87 -33.38
N GLU A 104 -0.09 -14.65 -32.42
CA GLU A 104 0.60 -15.92 -32.70
C GLU A 104 -0.32 -16.94 -33.37
N LYS A 105 -1.57 -17.10 -32.89
CA LYS A 105 -2.56 -17.98 -33.53
C LYS A 105 -2.90 -17.54 -34.94
N GLU A 106 -2.94 -16.24 -35.21
CA GLU A 106 -3.22 -15.69 -36.54
C GLU A 106 -2.02 -15.89 -37.47
N ALA A 107 -0.80 -15.64 -37.01
CA ALA A 107 0.43 -15.92 -37.74
C ALA A 107 0.60 -17.43 -38.05
N GLN A 108 0.27 -18.30 -37.09
CA GLN A 108 0.27 -19.75 -37.31
C GLN A 108 -0.78 -20.18 -38.35
N LYS A 109 -2.00 -19.63 -38.30
CA LYS A 109 -3.03 -19.88 -39.33
C LYS A 109 -2.60 -19.39 -40.71
N GLU A 110 -1.94 -18.23 -40.79
CA GLU A 110 -1.43 -17.70 -42.06
C GLU A 110 -0.26 -18.56 -42.61
N ALA A 111 0.65 -19.00 -41.74
CA ALA A 111 1.72 -19.92 -42.09
C ALA A 111 1.18 -21.30 -42.54
N GLN A 112 0.13 -21.81 -41.88
CA GLN A 112 -0.57 -23.04 -42.28
C GLN A 112 -1.19 -22.89 -43.67
N LYS A 113 -1.91 -21.78 -43.92
CA LYS A 113 -2.49 -21.46 -45.24
C LYS A 113 -1.42 -21.36 -46.33
N LYS A 114 -0.26 -20.73 -46.04
CA LYS A 114 0.88 -20.67 -46.97
C LYS A 114 1.45 -22.07 -47.26
N LYS A 115 1.61 -22.91 -46.24
CA LYS A 115 2.04 -24.32 -46.41
C LYS A 115 1.03 -25.14 -47.21
N ASP A 116 -0.26 -24.98 -46.96
CA ASP A 116 -1.33 -25.68 -47.68
C ASP A 116 -1.43 -25.22 -49.15
N ALA A 117 -1.20 -23.92 -49.42
CA ALA A 117 -1.14 -23.39 -50.78
C ALA A 117 0.05 -23.95 -51.57
N ILE A 118 1.23 -24.04 -50.94
CA ILE A 118 2.42 -24.68 -51.54
C ILE A 118 2.15 -26.16 -51.79
N LYS A 119 1.56 -26.88 -50.83
CA LYS A 119 1.23 -28.31 -50.99
C LYS A 119 0.24 -28.55 -52.13
N LYS A 120 -0.77 -27.68 -52.30
CA LYS A 120 -1.70 -27.72 -53.44
C LYS A 120 -1.00 -27.37 -54.76
N GLY A 121 -0.08 -26.41 -54.78
CA GLY A 121 0.74 -26.08 -55.95
C GLY A 121 1.67 -27.22 -56.38
N VAL A 122 2.30 -27.90 -55.42
CA VAL A 122 3.14 -29.08 -55.68
C VAL A 122 2.29 -30.28 -56.11
N ALA A 123 1.11 -30.48 -55.52
CA ALA A 123 0.18 -31.53 -55.94
C ALA A 123 -0.35 -31.33 -57.37
N SER A 124 -0.60 -30.09 -57.80
CA SER A 124 -0.99 -29.78 -59.18
C SER A 124 0.13 -29.97 -60.20
N VAL A 125 1.40 -29.91 -59.77
CA VAL A 125 2.56 -30.18 -60.63
C VAL A 125 2.90 -31.67 -60.65
N ALA A 126 2.68 -32.40 -59.55
CA ALA A 126 2.86 -33.86 -59.49
C ALA A 126 1.72 -34.65 -60.18
N GLY A 127 0.50 -34.08 -60.24
CA GLY A 127 -0.67 -34.71 -60.85
C GLY A 127 -0.57 -34.93 -62.36
N THR A 128 0.36 -34.26 -63.05
CA THR A 128 0.49 -34.33 -64.52
C THR A 128 1.51 -35.39 -64.99
N ALA A 129 2.33 -35.96 -64.09
CA ALA A 129 3.31 -37.00 -64.47
C ALA A 129 2.94 -38.44 -64.05
N ALA A 130 1.92 -38.64 -63.20
CA ALA A 130 1.61 -39.95 -62.60
C ALA A 130 0.19 -40.50 -62.91
N GLY A 131 -0.55 -39.89 -63.86
CA GLY A 131 -1.97 -40.20 -64.11
C GLY A 131 -2.26 -41.40 -65.01
N THR A 132 -1.29 -41.89 -65.78
CA THR A 132 -1.52 -42.91 -66.83
C THR A 132 -0.94 -44.29 -66.50
N ILE A 133 -0.02 -44.41 -65.55
CA ILE A 133 0.58 -45.70 -65.18
C ILE A 133 -0.25 -46.41 -64.08
N GLY A 134 -0.89 -45.65 -63.17
CA GLY A 134 -1.61 -46.23 -62.01
C GLY A 134 -2.99 -46.83 -62.30
N ARG A 135 -3.68 -46.42 -63.37
CA ARG A 135 -5.05 -46.88 -63.68
C ARG A 135 -5.12 -48.29 -64.28
N GLN A 136 -4.01 -48.84 -64.76
CA GLN A 136 -3.95 -50.23 -65.24
C GLN A 136 -3.46 -51.24 -64.18
N LEU A 137 -2.64 -50.82 -63.22
CA LEU A 137 -2.19 -51.70 -62.12
C LEU A 137 -3.27 -51.89 -61.05
N GLY A 138 -4.12 -50.87 -60.81
CA GLY A 138 -5.18 -50.94 -59.80
C GLY A 138 -6.38 -51.81 -60.18
N LYS A 139 -6.58 -52.13 -61.46
CA LYS A 139 -7.76 -52.88 -61.94
C LYS A 139 -7.57 -54.41 -61.90
N THR A 140 -6.35 -54.91 -61.68
CA THR A 140 -6.05 -56.36 -61.62
C THR A 140 -5.68 -56.87 -60.21
N LEU A 141 -5.40 -55.98 -59.26
CA LEU A 141 -5.15 -56.33 -57.84
C LEU A 141 -6.39 -56.18 -56.93
N GLY A 142 -7.47 -55.54 -57.41
CA GLY A 142 -8.63 -55.15 -56.58
C GLY A 142 -9.79 -56.15 -56.50
N LYS A 143 -9.60 -57.43 -56.81
CA LYS A 143 -10.68 -58.46 -56.75
C LYS A 143 -10.41 -59.61 -55.77
N SER A 144 -9.54 -59.40 -54.78
CA SER A 144 -9.26 -60.33 -53.69
C SER A 144 -8.92 -59.56 -52.41
N GLY A 145 -9.79 -59.64 -51.40
CA GLY A 145 -9.61 -59.02 -50.07
C GLY A 145 -10.43 -57.73 -49.90
N GLY A 146 -11.60 -57.70 -49.25
CA GLY A 146 -12.05 -58.51 -48.12
C GLY A 146 -12.02 -57.69 -46.83
N LYS A 147 -13.00 -56.79 -46.68
CA LYS A 147 -13.76 -56.61 -45.42
C LYS A 147 -12.93 -56.51 -44.12
N PHE A 148 -12.18 -55.42 -43.89
CA PHE A 148 -11.49 -55.20 -42.60
C PHE A 148 -11.33 -53.73 -42.13
N GLY A 149 -12.12 -52.78 -42.64
CA GLY A 149 -11.86 -51.35 -42.39
C GLY A 149 -12.94 -50.51 -41.69
N SER A 150 -14.14 -51.04 -41.41
CA SER A 150 -15.28 -50.21 -40.99
C SER A 150 -15.80 -50.45 -39.56
N SER A 151 -15.06 -51.14 -38.68
CA SER A 151 -15.51 -51.38 -37.30
C SER A 151 -14.67 -50.75 -36.18
N LEU A 152 -13.71 -49.87 -36.49
CA LEU A 152 -12.83 -49.25 -35.48
C LEU A 152 -13.07 -47.75 -35.24
N GLY A 153 -14.06 -47.14 -35.89
CA GLY A 153 -14.24 -45.67 -35.85
C GLY A 153 -15.44 -45.12 -35.08
N GLY A 154 -16.38 -45.97 -34.63
CA GLY A 154 -17.72 -45.48 -34.28
C GLY A 154 -18.07 -45.33 -32.79
N ASN A 155 -17.41 -46.05 -31.87
CA ASN A 155 -17.98 -46.25 -30.52
C ASN A 155 -17.05 -46.03 -29.32
N LEU A 156 -15.82 -45.54 -29.51
CA LEU A 156 -14.90 -45.27 -28.41
C LEU A 156 -14.89 -43.79 -27.94
N GLY A 157 -15.55 -42.89 -28.68
CA GLY A 157 -15.56 -41.45 -28.34
C GLY A 157 -16.67 -40.99 -27.38
N ALA A 158 -17.73 -41.78 -27.21
CA ALA A 158 -18.92 -41.35 -26.46
C ALA A 158 -18.88 -41.69 -24.95
N SER A 159 -17.89 -42.45 -24.48
CA SER A 159 -17.81 -42.91 -23.07
C SER A 159 -16.85 -42.09 -22.20
N LEU A 160 -15.88 -41.36 -22.77
CA LEU A 160 -14.93 -40.54 -22.00
C LEU A 160 -15.45 -39.14 -21.64
N GLY A 161 -16.45 -38.62 -22.35
CA GLY A 161 -16.99 -37.27 -22.13
C GLY A 161 -17.97 -37.12 -20.96
N ARG A 162 -18.51 -38.22 -20.40
CA ARG A 162 -19.47 -38.17 -19.29
C ARG A 162 -18.85 -38.30 -17.90
N GLY A 163 -17.57 -38.69 -17.79
CA GLY A 163 -16.91 -38.95 -16.50
C GLY A 163 -16.23 -37.75 -15.84
N ILE A 164 -15.88 -36.71 -16.60
CA ILE A 164 -15.13 -35.53 -16.09
C ILE A 164 -16.02 -34.31 -15.79
N LEU A 165 -17.31 -34.34 -16.14
CA LEU A 165 -18.22 -33.21 -15.92
C LEU A 165 -19.12 -33.35 -14.68
N SER A 166 -19.21 -34.54 -14.05
CA SER A 166 -20.07 -34.74 -12.87
C SER A 166 -19.36 -34.56 -11.52
N THR A 167 -18.05 -34.33 -11.49
CA THR A 167 -17.26 -34.09 -10.27
C THR A 167 -16.86 -32.63 -10.07
N LEU A 168 -17.16 -31.74 -11.04
CA LEU A 168 -16.83 -30.31 -10.99
C LEU A 168 -18.01 -29.37 -10.69
N PHE A 169 -19.23 -29.89 -10.54
CA PHE A 169 -20.44 -29.10 -10.22
C PHE A 169 -21.16 -29.56 -8.94
N LYS A 170 -20.44 -30.23 -8.03
CA LYS A 170 -20.94 -30.53 -6.70
C LYS A 170 -20.03 -29.91 -5.64
N LEU A 171 -20.12 -28.59 -5.55
CA LEU A 171 -19.86 -27.73 -4.40
C LEU A 171 -20.66 -26.43 -4.60
#